data_AF-Q4STV7-F1
#
_entry.id   AF-Q4STV7-F1
#
_cell.length_a   1.000
_cell.length_b   1.000
_cell.length_c   1.000
_cell.angle_alpha   90.00
_cell.angle_beta   90.00
_cell.angle_gamma   90.00
#
_symmetry.space_group_name_H-M   'P 1'
#
loop_
_entity.id
_entity.type
_entity.pdbx_description
1 polymer ?
#
loop_
_entity_poly.entity_id
_entity_poly.type
_entity_poly.pdbx_seq_one_letter_code
_entity_poly.pdbx_strand_id
1 'polypeptide(L)' 'MAQTLQMAIPNFGNNVLECLNEQRLQGLYCDVSVVVKGHTFKV' A
#
# COMPACT_ATOMS: atom_id res chain seq x y z
N MET A 1 7.08 -4.99 -36.20
CA MET A 1 7.61 -5.04 -34.82
C MET A 1 6.92 -3.93 -34.04
N ALA A 2 6.17 -4.25 -32.98
CA ALA A 2 5.57 -3.23 -32.13
C ALA A 2 6.66 -2.68 -31.19
N GLN A 3 6.88 -1.37 -31.19
CA GLN A 3 7.78 -0.73 -30.23
C GLN A 3 7.04 -0.51 -28.92
N THR A 4 7.58 -1.05 -27.83
CA THR A 4 7.06 -0.84 -26.48
C THR A 4 7.60 0.50 -25.96
N LEU A 5 6.70 1.45 -25.68
CA LEU A 5 7.08 2.71 -25.04
C LEU A 5 7.19 2.48 -23.52
N GLN A 6 8.37 2.64 -22.95
CA GLN A 6 8.54 2.66 -21.50
C GLN A 6 8.58 4.11 -20.99
N MET A 7 7.72 4.41 -20.02
CA MET A 7 7.68 5.69 -19.32
C MET A 7 7.84 5.42 -17.82
N ALA A 8 8.82 6.08 -17.21
CA ALA A 8 8.95 6.08 -15.76
C ALA A 8 7.95 7.07 -15.15
N ILE A 9 7.22 6.64 -14.13
CA ILE A 9 6.42 7.53 -13.29
C ILE A 9 7.32 7.94 -12.11
N PRO A 10 7.68 9.23 -11.99
CA PRO A 10 8.51 9.69 -10.88
C PRO A 10 7.85 9.37 -9.54
N ASN A 11 8.66 8.95 -8.56
CA ASN A 11 8.21 8.65 -7.19
C ASN A 11 7.08 7.60 -7.06
N PHE A 12 6.82 6.80 -8.10
CA PHE A 12 5.68 5.87 -8.11
C PHE A 12 5.62 4.98 -6.86
N GLY A 13 6.73 4.36 -6.47
CA GLY A 13 6.79 3.51 -5.28
C GLY A 13 6.45 4.25 -4.00
N ASN A 14 6.92 5.50 -3.85
CA ASN A 14 6.63 6.32 -2.68
C ASN A 14 5.14 6.69 -2.61
N ASN A 15 4.56 7.11 -3.75
CA ASN A 15 3.15 7.47 -3.81
C ASN A 15 2.24 6.27 -3.50
N VAL A 16 2.57 5.09 -4.03
CA VAL A 16 1.84 3.85 -3.73
C VAL A 16 1.95 3.52 -2.24
N LEU A 17 3.14 3.62 -1.65
CA LEU A 17 3.36 3.33 -0.24
C LEU A 17 2.59 4.28 0.68
N GLU A 18 2.56 5.57 0.33
CA GLU A 18 1.79 6.58 1.06
C GLU A 18 0.29 6.24 1.05
N CYS A 19 -0.30 5.98 -0.12
CA CYS A 19 -1.70 5.57 -0.22
C CYS A 19 -2.01 4.27 0.53
N LEU A 20 -1.14 3.26 0.44
CA LEU A 20 -1.32 2.01 1.19
C LEU A 20 -1.32 2.26 2.70
N ASN A 21 -0.46 3.16 3.18
CA ASN A 21 -0.41 3.51 4.59
C ASN A 21 -1.67 4.24 5.06
N GLU A 22 -2.21 5.16 4.24
CA GLU A 22 -3.49 5.82 4.51
C GLU A 22 -4.66 4.83 4.56
N GLN A 23 -4.71 3.86 3.62
CA GLN A 23 -5.71 2.80 3.61
C GLN A 23 -5.63 1.93 4.86
N ARG A 24 -4.42 1.52 5.26
CA ARG A 24 -4.17 0.72 6.47
C ARG A 24 -4.63 1.46 7.74
N LEU A 25 -4.37 2.76 7.84
CA LEU A 25 -4.82 3.58 8.98
C LEU A 25 -6.34 3.69 9.06
N GLN A 26 -7.03 3.66 7.92
CA GLN A 26 -8.50 3.61 7.85
C GLN A 26 -9.06 2.18 7.99
N GLY A 27 -8.20 1.16 8.06
CA GLY A 27 -8.59 -0.25 8.09
C GLY A 27 -9.25 -0.74 6.80
N LEU A 28 -8.98 -0.07 5.67
CA LEU A 28 -9.48 -0.44 4.35
C LEU A 28 -8.61 -1.56 3.77
N TYR A 29 -9.27 -2.59 3.24
CA TYR A 29 -8.63 -3.73 2.57
C TYR A 29 -7.67 -4.56 3.42
N CYS A 30 -7.55 -4.27 4.72
CA CYS A 30 -6.87 -5.13 5.67
C CYS A 30 -7.64 -6.45 5.83
N ASP A 31 -6.97 -7.57 5.58
CA ASP A 31 -7.52 -8.92 5.69
C ASP A 31 -6.99 -9.66 6.92
N VAL A 32 -5.99 -9.11 7.60
CA VAL A 32 -5.34 -9.69 8.78
C VAL A 32 -5.47 -8.74 9.98
N SER A 33 -5.53 -9.33 11.18
CA SER A 33 -5.42 -8.59 12.43
C SER A 33 -4.32 -9.20 13.29
N VAL A 34 -3.40 -8.35 13.75
CA VAL A 34 -2.30 -8.73 14.64
C VAL A 34 -2.60 -8.20 16.03
N VAL A 35 -2.56 -9.09 17.03
CA VAL A 35 -2.81 -8.71 18.42
C VAL A 35 -1.49 -8.69 19.18
N VAL A 36 -1.16 -7.53 19.79
CA VAL A 36 0.05 -7.34 20.58
C VAL A 36 -0.31 -6.73 21.93
N LYS A 37 -0.03 -7.46 23.03
CA LYS A 37 -0.35 -7.02 24.40
C LYS A 37 -1.81 -6.53 24.53
N GLY A 38 -2.76 -7.25 23.91
CA GLY A 38 -4.19 -6.90 23.92
C GLY A 38 -4.62 -5.78 22.96
N HIS A 39 -3.69 -5.17 22.22
CA HIS A 39 -4.00 -4.16 21.21
C HIS A 39 -4.09 -4.80 19.83
N THR A 40 -5.13 -4.47 19.07
CA THR A 40 -5.36 -5.03 17.73
C THR A 40 -4.91 -4.04 16.66
N PHE A 41 -4.10 -4.52 15.73
CA PHE A 41 -3.63 -3.79 14.56
C PHE A 41 -4.17 -4.46 13.31
N LYS A 42 -4.83 -3.70 12.44
CA LYS A 42 -5.26 -4.19 11.12
C LYS A 42 -4.12 -4.04 10.12
N VAL A 43 -3.90 -5.07 9.32
CA VAL A 43 -2.85 -5.12 8.29
C VAL A 43 -3.48 -5.57 6.98
#